data_AF-A0AAU9X160-F1
#
_entry.id   AF-A0AAU9X160-F1
#
_cell.length_a   1.000
_cell.length_b   1.000
_cell.length_c   1.000
_cell.angle_alpha   90.00
_cell.angle_beta   90.00
_cell.angle_gamma   90.00
#
_symmetry.space_group_name_H-M   'P 1'
#
loop_
_entity.id
_entity.type
_entity.pdbx_description
1 polymer ?
#
loop_
_entity_poly.entity_id
_entity_poly.type
_entity_poly.pdbx_seq_one_letter_code
_entity_poly.pdbx_strand_id
1 'polypeptide(L)'
;MADGTLRGGNKRGLYNFVESLRTLLIGIQNLNTQDVSADYFEQANVRLEDAILTLQLSRRSLLLHSVWQSEDSVLRDFKTIIEAVLTKVRFVFHAMTKYEERNSIKATISNSFACPTIKLTSAGRPVIVIEREQIEFLRELHFFWVKIASMLGISESTLRRRRRELNLDDDSKNWTVLSDSQLEDTVKEIRSITPNIGQRRLHGALRARGFRIQRWRVCYCLCRQDPLGTALHWSTPVYRRKYSIPTPNALWHIDGNHKLTRYRFVVHCCVDGYSRVIVYATLTDNNRADTVLELFIKGVQEFGLPSRVRSDHGLENAGVAQYMLETKQGKYHNGKLCPQLPR
;
A
#
# COMPACT_ATOMS: atom_id res chain seq x y z
N MET A 1 28.40 7.19 30.25
CA MET A 1 27.04 7.59 30.66
C MET A 1 26.16 7.53 29.42
N ALA A 2 25.36 6.47 29.29
CA ALA A 2 24.49 6.27 28.14
C ALA A 2 23.10 6.87 28.45
N ASP A 3 22.72 7.84 27.61
CA ASP A 3 21.53 8.68 27.72
C ASP A 3 20.21 7.88 27.70
N GLY A 4 19.28 8.28 28.56
CA GLY A 4 18.03 7.61 28.93
C GLY A 4 16.86 7.84 27.97
N THR A 5 17.12 8.26 26.72
CA THR A 5 16.10 8.60 25.71
C THR A 5 15.45 7.39 25.03
N LEU A 6 16.04 6.19 25.10
CA LEU A 6 15.52 4.98 24.43
C LEU A 6 14.31 4.32 25.11
N ARG A 7 14.00 4.62 26.38
CA ARG A 7 12.93 3.92 27.11
C ARG A 7 11.50 4.42 26.82
N GLY A 8 11.34 5.68 26.38
CA GLY A 8 10.02 6.29 26.16
C GLY A 8 9.32 5.83 24.87
N GLY A 9 10.08 5.70 23.77
CA GLY A 9 9.55 5.25 22.48
C GLY A 9 9.10 3.77 22.48
N ASN A 10 9.79 2.93 23.26
CA ASN A 10 9.58 1.48 23.29
C ASN A 10 8.25 1.08 23.93
N LYS A 11 7.84 1.76 25.01
CA LYS A 11 6.54 1.50 25.66
C LYS A 11 5.36 1.89 24.77
N ARG A 12 5.47 3.03 24.07
CA ARG A 12 4.43 3.53 23.17
C ARG A 12 4.29 2.64 21.93
N GLY A 13 5.40 2.16 21.36
CA GLY A 13 5.39 1.23 20.24
C GLY A 13 4.74 -0.12 20.57
N LEU A 14 5.10 -0.71 21.72
CA LEU A 14 4.50 -1.97 22.17
C LEU A 14 3.00 -1.81 22.48
N TYR A 15 2.63 -0.74 23.18
CA TYR A 15 1.22 -0.43 23.47
C TYR A 15 0.40 -0.33 22.18
N ASN A 16 0.88 0.44 21.20
CA ASN A 16 0.16 0.61 19.95
C ASN A 16 0.11 -0.68 19.12
N PHE A 17 1.15 -1.53 19.19
CA PHE A 17 1.14 -2.84 18.54
C PHE A 17 0.04 -3.74 19.12
N VAL A 18 -0.06 -3.80 20.46
CA VAL A 18 -1.10 -4.58 21.15
C VAL A 18 -2.49 -4.06 20.81
N GLU A 19 -2.70 -2.74 20.80
CA GLU A 19 -3.97 -2.12 20.42
C GLU A 19 -4.33 -2.35 18.94
N SER A 20 -3.34 -2.32 18.04
CA SER A 20 -3.54 -2.62 16.61
C SER A 20 -3.93 -4.09 16.39
N LEU A 21 -3.25 -5.01 17.10
CA LEU A 21 -3.56 -6.44 17.06
C LEU A 21 -4.94 -6.73 17.64
N ARG A 22 -5.30 -6.07 18.75
CA ARG A 22 -6.62 -6.14 19.36
C ARG A 22 -7.71 -5.67 18.40
N THR A 23 -7.50 -4.52 17.76
CA THR A 23 -8.44 -3.94 16.78
C THR A 23 -8.62 -4.87 15.58
N LEU A 24 -7.52 -5.44 15.07
CA LEU A 24 -7.56 -6.40 13.97
C LEU A 24 -8.35 -7.66 14.36
N LEU A 25 -8.08 -8.24 15.53
CA LEU A 25 -8.78 -9.45 16.00
C LEU A 25 -10.27 -9.19 16.26
N ILE A 26 -10.63 -8.04 16.84
CA ILE A 26 -12.04 -7.64 17.01
C ILE A 26 -12.72 -7.46 15.64
N GLY A 27 -12.05 -6.79 14.70
CA GLY A 27 -12.54 -6.63 13.34
C GLY A 27 -12.77 -7.96 12.63
N ILE A 28 -11.91 -8.96 12.88
CA ILE A 28 -12.04 -10.31 12.34
C ILE A 28 -13.15 -11.10 13.02
N GLN A 29 -13.32 -10.98 14.33
CA GLN A 29 -14.45 -11.59 15.05
C GLN A 29 -15.81 -11.12 14.51
N ASN A 30 -15.87 -9.87 14.04
CA ASN A 30 -17.06 -9.27 13.45
C ASN A 30 -17.25 -9.59 11.95
N LEU A 31 -16.39 -10.40 11.32
CA LEU A 31 -16.57 -10.80 9.92
C LEU A 31 -17.82 -11.67 9.70
N ASN A 32 -18.32 -12.33 10.74
CA ASN A 32 -19.58 -13.09 10.67
C ASN A 32 -20.84 -12.22 10.68
N THR A 33 -20.72 -10.91 10.91
CA THR A 33 -21.88 -10.03 11.12
C THR A 33 -22.00 -8.90 10.09
N GLN A 34 -21.09 -8.79 9.11
CA GLN A 34 -21.13 -7.76 8.08
C GLN A 34 -20.68 -8.28 6.71
N ASP A 35 -21.32 -7.78 5.63
CA ASP A 35 -20.84 -7.91 4.26
C ASP A 35 -19.52 -7.13 4.12
N VAL A 36 -18.42 -7.85 4.15
CA VAL A 36 -17.07 -7.29 4.14
C VAL A 36 -16.50 -7.33 2.72
N SER A 37 -15.91 -6.21 2.27
CA SER A 37 -15.35 -6.10 0.92
C SER A 37 -14.10 -6.97 0.72
N ALA A 38 -13.88 -7.45 -0.51
CA ALA A 38 -12.69 -8.24 -0.86
C ALA A 38 -11.37 -7.51 -0.54
N ASP A 39 -11.33 -6.18 -0.71
CA ASP A 39 -10.17 -5.34 -0.37
C ASP A 39 -9.89 -5.31 1.14
N TYR A 40 -10.94 -5.31 1.98
CA TYR A 40 -10.76 -5.41 3.43
C TYR A 40 -10.21 -6.79 3.83
N PHE A 41 -10.68 -7.87 3.20
CA PHE A 41 -10.16 -9.22 3.42
C PHE A 41 -8.68 -9.34 3.06
N GLU A 42 -8.27 -8.85 1.88
CA GLU A 42 -6.87 -8.86 1.44
C GLU A 42 -5.98 -8.07 2.42
N GLN A 43 -6.43 -6.88 2.84
CA GLN A 43 -5.70 -6.06 3.81
C GLN A 43 -5.60 -6.72 5.19
N ALA A 44 -6.66 -7.40 5.65
CA ALA A 44 -6.67 -8.12 6.92
C ALA A 44 -5.73 -9.34 6.89
N ASN A 45 -5.71 -10.10 5.78
CA ASN A 45 -4.79 -11.22 5.59
C ASN A 45 -3.33 -10.77 5.63
N VAL A 46 -2.98 -9.71 4.90
CA VAL A 46 -1.61 -9.14 4.92
C VAL A 46 -1.21 -8.72 6.34
N ARG A 47 -2.13 -8.08 7.08
CA ARG A 47 -1.87 -7.65 8.46
C ARG A 47 -1.71 -8.80 9.44
N LEU A 48 -2.44 -9.90 9.27
CA LEU A 48 -2.28 -11.12 10.08
C LEU A 48 -0.97 -11.83 9.79
N GLU A 49 -0.56 -11.90 8.52
CA GLU A 49 0.69 -12.50 8.10
C GLU A 49 1.88 -11.75 8.72
N ASP A 50 1.82 -10.42 8.64
CA ASP A 50 2.75 -9.53 9.32
C ASP A 50 2.70 -9.77 10.85
N ALA A 51 1.49 -9.83 11.47
CA ALA A 51 1.25 -10.14 12.91
C ALA A 51 2.01 -11.36 13.40
N ILE A 52 1.89 -12.44 12.64
CA ILE A 52 2.54 -13.72 12.93
C ILE A 52 4.06 -13.56 12.87
N LEU A 53 4.59 -12.88 11.86
CA LEU A 53 6.03 -12.68 11.71
C LEU A 53 6.61 -11.87 12.87
N THR A 54 6.01 -10.73 13.22
CA THR A 54 6.52 -9.90 14.32
C THR A 54 6.47 -10.61 15.66
N LEU A 55 5.38 -11.32 15.97
CA LEU A 55 5.29 -12.09 17.21
C LEU A 55 6.32 -13.23 17.26
N GLN A 56 6.58 -13.91 16.14
CA GLN A 56 7.65 -14.92 16.04
C GLN A 56 9.04 -14.31 16.23
N LEU A 57 9.26 -13.09 15.76
CA LEU A 57 10.51 -12.37 15.88
C LEU A 57 10.73 -11.85 17.30
N SER A 58 9.70 -11.29 17.93
CA SER A 58 9.70 -10.93 19.36
C SER A 58 10.02 -12.15 20.21
N ARG A 59 9.39 -13.30 19.93
CA ARG A 59 9.72 -14.57 20.57
C ARG A 59 11.20 -14.95 20.39
N ARG A 60 11.74 -14.84 19.17
CA ARG A 60 13.13 -15.21 18.88
C ARG A 60 14.13 -14.25 19.52
N SER A 61 13.82 -12.95 19.57
CA SER A 61 14.61 -11.93 20.26
C SER A 61 14.66 -12.16 21.77
N LEU A 62 13.53 -12.59 22.36
CA LEU A 62 13.46 -12.98 23.77
C LEU A 62 14.29 -14.23 24.09
N LEU A 63 14.54 -15.10 23.11
CA LEU A 63 15.34 -16.33 23.26
C LEU A 63 16.85 -16.10 23.07
N LEU A 64 17.27 -15.05 22.35
CA LEU A 64 18.65 -14.84 21.93
C LEU A 64 19.49 -13.91 22.85
N HIS A 65 18.86 -13.05 23.65
CA HIS A 65 19.59 -12.24 24.61
C HIS A 65 19.73 -12.99 25.95
N SER A 66 20.97 -13.33 26.31
CA SER A 66 21.37 -13.90 27.61
C SER A 66 20.94 -13.07 28.84
N VAL A 67 20.59 -11.80 28.64
CA VAL A 67 20.08 -10.87 29.67
C VAL A 67 18.67 -11.23 30.16
N TRP A 68 17.88 -11.99 29.38
CA TRP A 68 16.48 -12.35 29.70
C TRP A 68 16.31 -13.81 30.14
N GLN A 69 17.41 -14.47 30.52
CA GLN A 69 17.41 -15.78 31.19
C GLN A 69 17.27 -15.67 32.71
N SER A 70 16.87 -14.51 33.25
CA SER A 70 16.55 -14.40 34.67
C SER A 70 15.25 -15.15 34.98
N GLU A 71 15.14 -15.69 36.20
CA GLU A 71 13.94 -16.33 36.77
C GLU A 71 12.75 -15.36 36.96
N ASP A 72 12.67 -14.30 36.17
CA ASP A 72 11.67 -13.26 36.25
C ASP A 72 10.31 -13.81 35.80
N SER A 73 9.37 -13.91 36.74
CA SER A 73 8.01 -14.42 36.50
C SER A 73 7.31 -13.63 35.40
N VAL A 74 7.56 -12.32 35.33
CA VAL A 74 6.98 -11.40 34.35
C VAL A 74 7.37 -11.78 32.91
N LEU A 75 8.60 -12.26 32.70
CA LEU A 75 9.09 -12.66 31.38
C LEU A 75 8.53 -14.01 30.94
N ARG A 76 8.34 -14.95 31.87
CA ARG A 76 7.67 -16.23 31.62
C ARG A 76 6.21 -16.02 31.25
N ASP A 77 5.53 -15.12 31.95
CA ASP A 77 4.15 -14.75 31.66
C ASP A 77 4.06 -14.07 30.29
N PHE A 78 4.97 -13.15 29.99
CA PHE A 78 5.02 -12.47 28.68
C PHE A 78 5.26 -13.44 27.52
N LYS A 79 6.17 -14.41 27.68
CA LYS A 79 6.41 -15.48 26.69
C LYS A 79 5.16 -16.34 26.47
N THR A 80 4.48 -16.70 27.55
CA THR A 80 3.24 -17.51 27.51
C THR A 80 2.12 -16.74 26.79
N ILE A 81 2.00 -15.44 27.05
CA ILE A 81 1.05 -14.55 26.37
C ILE A 81 1.36 -14.47 24.87
N ILE A 82 2.62 -14.27 24.48
CA ILE A 82 3.01 -14.22 23.06
C ILE A 82 2.68 -15.53 22.34
N GLU A 83 2.95 -16.68 22.95
CA GLU A 83 2.65 -18.00 22.36
C GLU A 83 1.14 -18.24 22.22
N ALA A 84 0.35 -17.87 23.24
CA ALA A 84 -1.11 -17.98 23.19
C ALA A 84 -1.69 -17.08 22.09
N VAL A 85 -1.19 -15.85 21.97
CA VAL A 85 -1.61 -14.90 20.93
C VAL A 85 -1.19 -15.40 19.55
N LEU A 86 0.06 -15.87 19.37
CA LEU A 86 0.54 -16.47 18.12
C LEU A 86 -0.35 -17.60 17.64
N THR A 87 -0.71 -18.50 18.55
CA THR A 87 -1.55 -19.67 18.24
C THR A 87 -2.92 -19.24 17.74
N LYS A 88 -3.55 -18.27 18.43
CA LYS A 88 -4.85 -17.71 18.04
C LYS A 88 -4.79 -16.99 16.70
N VAL A 89 -3.78 -16.15 16.48
CA VAL A 89 -3.63 -15.39 15.22
C VAL A 89 -3.39 -16.33 14.04
N ARG A 90 -2.57 -17.38 14.20
CA ARG A 90 -2.37 -18.41 13.16
C ARG A 90 -3.66 -19.17 12.83
N PHE A 91 -4.44 -19.53 13.85
CA PHE A 91 -5.73 -20.19 13.65
C PHE A 91 -6.69 -19.31 12.85
N VAL A 92 -6.78 -18.02 13.21
CA VAL A 92 -7.61 -17.05 12.51
C VAL A 92 -7.16 -16.86 11.06
N PHE A 93 -5.86 -16.70 10.82
CA PHE A 93 -5.29 -16.61 9.47
C PHE A 93 -5.68 -17.83 8.62
N HIS A 94 -5.50 -19.05 9.15
CA HIS A 94 -5.88 -20.27 8.46
C HIS A 94 -7.38 -20.36 8.15
N ALA A 95 -8.23 -19.92 9.08
CA ALA A 95 -9.68 -19.86 8.86
C ALA A 95 -10.05 -18.86 7.77
N MET A 96 -9.39 -17.71 7.71
CA MET A 96 -9.60 -16.69 6.69
C MET A 96 -9.14 -17.13 5.31
N THR A 97 -7.98 -17.78 5.20
CA THR A 97 -7.50 -18.35 3.93
C THR A 97 -8.48 -19.41 3.41
N LYS A 98 -8.99 -20.30 4.29
CA LYS A 98 -10.02 -21.27 3.91
C LYS A 98 -11.34 -20.63 3.49
N TYR A 99 -11.72 -19.50 4.07
CA TYR A 99 -12.92 -18.75 3.68
C TYR A 99 -12.73 -18.13 2.29
N GLU A 100 -11.58 -17.54 2.00
CA GLU A 100 -11.21 -16.99 0.69
C GLU A 100 -11.18 -18.07 -0.41
N GLU A 101 -10.65 -19.25 -0.11
CA GLU A 101 -10.67 -20.41 -1.00
C GLU A 101 -12.11 -20.88 -1.30
N ARG A 102 -12.99 -20.88 -0.29
CA ARG A 102 -14.41 -21.28 -0.43
C ARG A 102 -15.24 -20.24 -1.20
N ASN A 103 -14.95 -18.96 -1.01
CA ASN A 103 -15.70 -17.85 -1.61
C ASN A 103 -15.10 -17.32 -2.91
N SER A 104 -13.98 -17.86 -3.39
CA SER A 104 -13.45 -17.62 -4.74
C SER A 104 -14.30 -18.25 -5.86
N ILE A 105 -15.63 -18.18 -5.75
CA ILE A 105 -16.54 -18.38 -6.88
C ILE A 105 -16.41 -17.15 -7.77
N LYS A 106 -15.48 -17.24 -8.72
CA LYS A 106 -15.36 -16.46 -9.97
C LYS A 106 -15.95 -15.04 -9.89
N ALA A 107 -15.18 -14.11 -9.32
CA ALA A 107 -15.31 -12.71 -9.72
C ALA A 107 -14.96 -12.64 -11.22
N THR A 108 -15.98 -12.51 -12.07
CA THR A 108 -15.81 -12.24 -13.49
C THR A 108 -15.17 -10.87 -13.63
N ILE A 109 -13.84 -10.85 -13.71
CA ILE A 109 -13.10 -9.66 -14.07
C ILE A 109 -13.53 -9.35 -15.51
N SER A 110 -14.22 -8.22 -15.70
CA SER A 110 -14.44 -7.62 -17.01
C SER A 110 -13.07 -7.25 -17.57
N ASN A 111 -12.45 -8.18 -18.28
CA ASN A 111 -11.17 -7.97 -18.94
C ASN A 111 -11.44 -7.25 -20.26
N SER A 112 -10.90 -6.04 -20.38
CA SER A 112 -10.91 -5.27 -21.64
C SER A 112 -10.06 -5.90 -22.74
N PHE A 113 -9.19 -6.86 -22.38
CA PHE A 113 -8.34 -7.62 -23.28
C PHE A 113 -8.70 -9.11 -23.23
N ALA A 114 -8.90 -9.70 -24.41
CA ALA A 114 -9.09 -11.14 -24.59
C ALA A 114 -8.05 -11.66 -25.58
N CYS A 115 -7.30 -12.70 -25.19
CA CYS A 115 -6.33 -13.31 -26.08
C CYS A 115 -7.00 -13.80 -27.38
N PRO A 116 -6.35 -13.58 -28.55
CA PRO A 116 -6.88 -14.02 -29.82
C PRO A 116 -7.03 -15.54 -29.87
N THR A 117 -7.99 -16.03 -30.66
CA THR A 117 -8.25 -17.46 -30.84
C THR A 117 -8.12 -17.87 -32.29
N ILE A 118 -7.50 -19.03 -32.53
CA ILE A 118 -7.41 -19.65 -33.86
C ILE A 118 -8.40 -20.83 -33.90
N LYS A 119 -9.21 -20.89 -34.95
CA LYS A 119 -10.03 -22.07 -35.26
C LYS A 119 -9.15 -23.11 -35.93
N LEU A 120 -9.09 -24.32 -35.36
CA LEU A 120 -8.52 -25.47 -36.06
C LEU A 120 -9.52 -26.02 -37.07
N THR A 121 -9.00 -26.64 -38.13
CA THR A 121 -9.75 -27.30 -39.20
C THR A 121 -10.49 -28.57 -38.75
N SER A 122 -10.17 -29.10 -37.56
CA SER A 122 -10.87 -30.21 -36.91
C SER A 122 -11.90 -29.74 -35.88
N ALA A 123 -12.97 -30.51 -35.67
CA ALA A 123 -13.97 -30.23 -34.64
C ALA A 123 -13.33 -30.05 -33.24
N GLY A 124 -13.61 -28.92 -32.57
CA GLY A 124 -13.07 -28.63 -31.24
C GLY A 124 -13.19 -27.16 -30.82
N ARG A 125 -12.85 -26.90 -29.55
CA ARG A 125 -12.81 -25.54 -28.97
C ARG A 125 -11.64 -24.74 -29.59
N PRO A 126 -11.84 -23.45 -29.99
CA PRO A 126 -10.77 -22.62 -30.54
C PRO A 126 -9.56 -22.53 -29.63
N VAL A 127 -8.36 -22.56 -30.22
CA VAL A 127 -7.10 -22.49 -29.48
C VAL A 127 -6.76 -21.04 -29.18
N ILE A 128 -6.58 -20.72 -27.91
CA ILE A 128 -6.15 -19.40 -27.45
C ILE A 128 -4.68 -19.23 -27.79
N VAL A 129 -4.35 -18.20 -28.56
CA VAL A 129 -2.98 -17.84 -28.94
C VAL A 129 -2.37 -17.01 -27.83
N ILE A 130 -1.27 -17.50 -27.29
CA ILE A 130 -0.47 -16.80 -26.29
C ILE A 130 0.97 -16.97 -26.73
N GLU A 131 1.61 -15.87 -27.09
CA GLU A 131 3.00 -15.87 -27.52
C GLU A 131 3.93 -16.04 -26.31
N ARG A 132 5.10 -16.61 -26.55
CA ARG A 132 6.09 -16.84 -25.49
C ARG A 132 6.58 -15.51 -24.93
N GLU A 133 6.84 -14.58 -25.83
CA GLU A 133 7.33 -13.23 -25.59
C GLU A 133 6.36 -12.45 -24.69
N GLN A 134 5.05 -12.64 -24.87
CA GLN A 134 4.03 -12.00 -24.02
C GLN A 134 4.12 -12.48 -22.57
N ILE A 135 4.32 -13.78 -22.36
CA ILE A 135 4.43 -14.35 -21.02
C ILE A 135 5.77 -13.91 -20.39
N GLU A 136 6.87 -14.01 -21.14
CA GLU A 136 8.20 -13.60 -20.68
C GLU A 136 8.24 -12.11 -20.33
N PHE A 137 7.70 -11.23 -21.18
CA PHE A 137 7.59 -9.79 -20.90
C PHE A 137 6.83 -9.50 -19.60
N LEU A 138 5.67 -10.12 -19.39
CA LEU A 138 4.90 -9.93 -18.15
C LEU A 138 5.63 -10.49 -16.93
N ARG A 139 6.49 -11.51 -17.10
CA ARG A 139 7.36 -12.05 -16.05
C ARG A 139 8.57 -11.18 -15.77
N GLU A 140 9.16 -10.54 -16.78
CA GLU A 140 10.21 -9.52 -16.64
C GLU A 140 9.69 -8.30 -15.86
N LEU A 141 8.43 -7.91 -16.09
CA LEU A 141 7.74 -6.91 -15.26
C LEU A 141 7.37 -7.42 -13.86
N HIS A 142 7.74 -8.65 -13.54
CA HIS A 142 7.59 -9.31 -12.25
C HIS A 142 6.14 -9.51 -11.77
N PHE A 143 5.18 -9.64 -12.69
CA PHE A 143 3.80 -10.00 -12.34
C PHE A 143 3.70 -11.47 -11.92
N PHE A 144 2.91 -11.75 -10.88
CA PHE A 144 2.61 -13.13 -10.46
C PHE A 144 1.75 -13.86 -11.51
N TRP A 145 1.87 -15.19 -11.59
CA TRP A 145 1.13 -16.01 -12.57
C TRP A 145 -0.38 -15.79 -12.54
N VAL A 146 -0.97 -15.65 -11.35
CA VAL A 146 -2.39 -15.31 -11.16
C VAL A 146 -2.74 -13.97 -11.84
N LYS A 147 -1.88 -12.96 -11.64
CA LYS A 147 -2.07 -11.64 -12.22
C LYS A 147 -1.88 -11.65 -13.74
N ILE A 148 -0.94 -12.44 -14.24
CA ILE A 148 -0.72 -12.64 -15.68
C ILE A 148 -1.95 -13.28 -16.32
N ALA A 149 -2.51 -14.32 -15.70
CA ALA A 149 -3.74 -14.94 -16.20
C ALA A 149 -4.89 -13.93 -16.27
N SER A 150 -5.05 -13.11 -15.23
CA SER A 150 -6.01 -12.01 -15.20
C SER A 150 -5.76 -10.99 -16.31
N MET A 151 -4.53 -10.52 -16.50
CA MET A 151 -4.18 -9.53 -17.54
C MET A 151 -4.40 -10.05 -18.96
N LEU A 152 -4.16 -11.34 -19.18
CA LEU A 152 -4.35 -12.00 -20.47
C LEU A 152 -5.79 -12.45 -20.73
N GLY A 153 -6.71 -12.25 -19.77
CA GLY A 153 -8.11 -12.64 -19.94
C GLY A 153 -8.35 -14.14 -19.94
N ILE A 154 -7.48 -14.93 -19.31
CA ILE A 154 -7.52 -16.41 -19.35
C ILE A 154 -7.58 -17.03 -17.96
N SER A 155 -7.96 -18.31 -17.89
CA SER A 155 -7.86 -19.06 -16.64
C SER A 155 -6.41 -19.40 -16.30
N GLU A 156 -6.09 -19.49 -15.01
CA GLU A 156 -4.78 -19.98 -14.54
C GLU A 156 -4.45 -21.38 -15.08
N SER A 157 -5.45 -22.24 -15.24
CA SER A 157 -5.29 -23.56 -15.85
C SER A 157 -4.83 -23.49 -17.31
N THR A 158 -5.32 -22.50 -18.07
CA THR A 158 -4.90 -22.25 -19.45
C THR A 158 -3.46 -21.76 -19.49
N LEU A 159 -3.11 -20.81 -18.62
CA LEU A 159 -1.74 -20.30 -18.49
C LEU A 159 -0.77 -21.42 -18.09
N ARG A 160 -1.14 -22.26 -17.12
CA ARG A 160 -0.34 -23.41 -16.67
C ARG A 160 -0.12 -24.45 -17.78
N ARG A 161 -1.12 -24.68 -18.63
CA ARG A 161 -0.98 -25.57 -19.79
C ARG A 161 0.00 -24.97 -20.81
N ARG A 162 -0.21 -23.70 -21.20
CA ARG A 162 0.65 -23.00 -22.16
C ARG A 162 2.09 -22.90 -21.69
N ARG A 163 2.31 -22.65 -20.40
CA ARG A 163 3.64 -22.66 -19.78
C ARG A 163 4.39 -23.97 -20.00
N ARG A 164 3.70 -25.12 -19.83
CA ARG A 164 4.28 -26.45 -20.07
C ARG A 164 4.56 -26.70 -21.55
N GLU A 165 3.66 -26.28 -22.43
CA GLU A 165 3.85 -26.40 -23.88
C GLU A 165 5.05 -25.58 -24.39
N LEU A 166 5.26 -24.39 -23.80
CA LEU A 166 6.33 -23.47 -24.17
C LEU A 166 7.65 -23.71 -23.41
N ASN A 167 7.72 -24.75 -22.57
CA ASN A 167 8.87 -25.03 -21.68
C ASN A 167 9.31 -23.81 -20.86
N LEU A 168 8.36 -22.98 -20.45
CA LEU A 168 8.63 -21.83 -19.58
C LEU A 168 8.75 -22.34 -18.14
N ASP A 169 9.97 -22.29 -17.61
CA ASP A 169 10.27 -22.85 -16.30
C ASP A 169 9.45 -22.21 -15.17
N ASP A 170 9.17 -23.00 -14.13
CA ASP A 170 8.50 -22.50 -12.94
C ASP A 170 9.46 -21.60 -12.16
N ASP A 171 9.30 -20.30 -12.39
CA ASP A 171 9.99 -19.21 -11.73
C ASP A 171 9.99 -19.26 -10.19
N SER A 172 9.21 -20.16 -9.58
CA SER A 172 9.24 -20.46 -8.15
C SER A 172 10.59 -20.99 -7.66
N LYS A 173 11.49 -21.40 -8.56
CA LYS A 173 12.85 -21.88 -8.24
C LYS A 173 13.99 -20.88 -8.50
N ASN A 174 13.73 -19.74 -9.14
CA ASN A 174 14.76 -18.73 -9.46
C ASN A 174 14.94 -17.69 -8.35
N TRP A 175 15.06 -18.13 -7.10
CA TRP A 175 15.47 -17.24 -6.02
C TRP A 175 16.97 -17.04 -6.10
N THR A 176 17.42 -15.79 -5.97
CA THR A 176 18.86 -15.51 -5.90
C THR A 176 19.41 -16.16 -4.63
N VAL A 177 20.41 -17.02 -4.79
CA VAL A 177 21.14 -17.62 -3.67
C VAL A 177 22.01 -16.53 -3.06
N LEU A 178 21.49 -15.89 -2.02
CA LEU A 178 22.16 -14.83 -1.28
C LEU A 178 22.16 -15.23 0.20
N SER A 179 23.27 -15.09 0.90
CA SER A 179 23.32 -15.32 2.35
C SER A 179 22.55 -14.24 3.10
N ASP A 180 22.14 -14.52 4.35
CA ASP A 180 21.46 -13.50 5.18
C ASP A 180 22.38 -12.30 5.48
N SER A 181 23.70 -12.51 5.62
CA SER A 181 24.67 -11.43 5.84
C SER A 181 24.81 -10.53 4.61
N GLN A 182 24.95 -11.13 3.41
CA GLN A 182 25.01 -10.39 2.15
C GLN A 182 23.73 -9.59 1.88
N LEU A 183 22.57 -10.17 2.23
CA LEU A 183 21.30 -9.47 2.17
C LEU A 183 21.29 -8.26 3.11
N GLU A 184 21.73 -8.44 4.36
CA GLU A 184 21.80 -7.36 5.34
C GLU A 184 22.68 -6.21 4.87
N ASP A 185 23.86 -6.51 4.32
CA ASP A 185 24.77 -5.48 3.82
C ASP A 185 24.21 -4.74 2.60
N THR A 186 23.56 -5.47 1.69
CA THR A 186 22.84 -4.86 0.56
C THR A 186 21.72 -3.93 1.03
N VAL A 187 20.96 -4.34 2.05
CA VAL A 187 19.87 -3.53 2.61
C VAL A 187 20.43 -2.29 3.34
N LYS A 188 21.56 -2.41 4.06
CA LYS A 188 22.23 -1.26 4.69
C LYS A 188 22.65 -0.24 3.64
N GLU A 189 23.21 -0.70 2.53
CA GLU A 189 23.60 0.17 1.41
C GLU A 189 22.38 0.91 0.83
N ILE A 190 21.26 0.20 0.57
CA ILE A 190 20.02 0.83 0.10
C ILE A 190 19.49 1.86 1.12
N ARG A 191 19.55 1.55 2.43
CA ARG A 191 19.11 2.45 3.50
C ARG A 191 20.01 3.67 3.65
N SER A 192 21.28 3.59 3.28
CA SER A 192 22.19 4.76 3.28
C SER A 192 21.73 5.82 2.26
N ILE A 193 21.13 5.39 1.15
CA ILE A 193 20.58 6.27 0.12
C ILE A 193 19.15 6.71 0.49
N THR A 194 18.32 5.77 0.93
CA THR A 194 16.91 6.01 1.29
C THR A 194 16.65 5.60 2.74
N PRO A 195 16.92 6.49 3.72
CA PRO A 195 16.59 6.21 5.12
C PRO A 195 15.08 5.95 5.27
N ASN A 196 14.72 5.00 6.13
CA ASN A 196 13.32 4.59 6.38
C ASN A 196 12.57 4.03 5.16
N ILE A 197 13.29 3.37 4.23
CA ILE A 197 12.66 2.69 3.09
C ILE A 197 11.65 1.61 3.55
N GLY A 198 10.40 1.74 3.11
CA GLY A 198 9.36 0.74 3.40
C GLY A 198 9.57 -0.59 2.67
N GLN A 199 9.07 -1.68 3.22
CA GLN A 199 9.25 -3.05 2.71
C GLN A 199 9.00 -3.20 1.20
N ARG A 200 7.91 -2.62 0.68
CA ARG A 200 7.58 -2.71 -0.77
C ARG A 200 8.62 -2.00 -1.64
N ARG A 201 9.08 -0.81 -1.23
CA ARG A 201 10.13 -0.08 -1.96
C ARG A 201 11.47 -0.79 -1.87
N LEU A 202 11.80 -1.36 -0.70
CA LEU A 202 13.00 -2.16 -0.54
C LEU A 202 12.99 -3.40 -1.44
N HIS A 203 11.85 -4.09 -1.51
CA HIS A 203 11.69 -5.23 -2.42
C HIS A 203 11.89 -4.83 -3.87
N GLY A 204 11.33 -3.67 -4.27
CA GLY A 204 11.56 -3.08 -5.60
C GLY A 204 13.02 -2.71 -5.85
N ALA A 205 13.71 -2.12 -4.87
CA ALA A 205 15.12 -1.74 -4.98
C ALA A 205 16.03 -2.98 -5.12
N LEU A 206 15.75 -4.05 -4.36
CA LEU A 206 16.44 -5.33 -4.50
C LEU A 206 16.23 -5.93 -5.90
N ARG A 207 14.99 -5.89 -6.42
CA ARG A 207 14.69 -6.34 -7.79
C ARG A 207 15.40 -5.51 -8.85
N ALA A 208 15.46 -4.19 -8.68
CA ALA A 208 16.18 -3.30 -9.59
C ALA A 208 17.69 -3.58 -9.64
N ARG A 209 18.25 -4.13 -8.54
CA ARG A 209 19.63 -4.62 -8.46
C ARG A 209 19.79 -6.08 -8.94
N GLY A 210 18.73 -6.68 -9.50
CA GLY A 210 18.74 -8.08 -9.99
C GLY A 210 18.50 -9.14 -8.91
N PHE A 211 18.28 -8.76 -7.65
CA PHE A 211 18.04 -9.70 -6.57
C PHE A 211 16.57 -10.10 -6.47
N ARG A 212 16.30 -11.38 -6.66
CA ARG A 212 14.98 -11.97 -6.44
C ARG A 212 14.99 -12.73 -5.12
N ILE A 213 14.45 -12.08 -4.09
CA ILE A 213 14.48 -12.57 -2.72
C ILE A 213 13.05 -12.77 -2.20
N GLN A 214 12.86 -13.81 -1.38
CA GLN A 214 11.58 -14.10 -0.75
C GLN A 214 11.15 -12.93 0.14
N ARG A 215 9.86 -12.57 0.09
CA ARG A 215 9.30 -11.45 0.87
C ARG A 215 9.57 -11.59 2.37
N TRP A 216 9.48 -12.81 2.90
CA TRP A 216 9.74 -13.10 4.31
C TRP A 216 11.20 -12.84 4.69
N ARG A 217 12.18 -13.11 3.81
CA ARG A 217 13.60 -12.82 4.09
C ARG A 217 13.89 -11.34 4.12
N VAL A 218 13.30 -10.57 3.20
CA VAL A 218 13.42 -9.10 3.19
C VAL A 218 12.78 -8.49 4.44
N CYS A 219 11.62 -9.02 4.85
CA CYS A 219 10.97 -8.64 6.11
C CYS A 219 11.85 -8.96 7.33
N TYR A 220 12.40 -10.18 7.39
CA TYR A 220 13.29 -10.63 8.45
C TYR A 220 14.53 -9.74 8.56
N CYS A 221 15.14 -9.42 7.42
CA CYS A 221 16.29 -8.52 7.34
C CYS A 221 15.97 -7.12 7.88
N LEU A 222 14.86 -6.52 7.43
CA LEU A 222 14.40 -5.22 7.94
C LEU A 222 14.15 -5.25 9.45
N CYS A 223 13.47 -6.29 9.95
CA CYS A 223 13.18 -6.42 11.36
C CYS A 223 14.44 -6.67 12.21
N ARG A 224 15.45 -7.37 11.69
CA ARG A 224 16.73 -7.53 12.41
C ARG A 224 17.50 -6.23 12.52
N GLN A 225 17.45 -5.41 11.48
CA GLN A 225 18.15 -4.13 11.44
C GLN A 225 17.41 -3.04 12.22
N ASP A 226 16.08 -3.11 12.26
CA ASP A 226 15.24 -2.12 12.96
C ASP A 226 13.94 -2.76 13.48
N PRO A 227 14.03 -3.55 14.57
CA PRO A 227 12.87 -4.25 15.12
C PRO A 227 11.82 -3.27 15.68
N LEU A 228 12.28 -2.12 16.20
CA LEU A 228 11.42 -1.10 16.79
C LEU A 228 10.70 -0.27 15.72
N GLY A 229 11.40 0.21 14.69
CA GLY A 229 10.80 0.89 13.55
C GLY A 229 9.80 0.01 12.81
N THR A 230 10.12 -1.28 12.64
CA THR A 230 9.20 -2.26 12.05
C THR A 230 7.91 -2.39 12.86
N ALA A 231 7.99 -2.50 14.19
CA ALA A 231 6.82 -2.54 15.06
C ALA A 231 6.05 -1.20 15.12
N LEU A 232 6.76 -0.07 15.08
CA LEU A 232 6.16 1.27 15.07
C LEU A 232 5.42 1.57 13.76
N HIS A 233 5.82 1.03 12.61
CA HIS A 233 5.08 1.21 11.35
C HIS A 233 3.70 0.54 11.34
N TRP A 234 3.45 -0.40 12.24
CA TRP A 234 2.13 -0.99 12.43
C TRP A 234 1.20 -0.09 13.24
N SER A 235 1.80 0.79 14.04
CA SER A 235 1.17 1.55 15.10
C SER A 235 0.48 2.84 14.64
N THR A 236 0.56 3.18 13.36
CA THR A 236 -0.04 4.40 12.83
C THR A 236 -1.25 4.05 11.97
N PRO A 237 -2.40 3.67 12.57
CA PRO A 237 -3.64 3.87 11.86
C PRO A 237 -3.69 5.36 11.54
N VAL A 238 -3.69 5.69 10.25
CA VAL A 238 -4.02 7.05 9.83
C VAL A 238 -5.39 7.32 10.42
N TYR A 239 -5.45 8.14 11.47
CA TYR A 239 -6.71 8.54 12.07
C TYR A 239 -7.46 9.37 11.02
N ARG A 240 -8.28 8.69 10.22
CA ARG A 240 -9.12 9.34 9.23
C ARG A 240 -10.19 10.09 10.00
N ARG A 241 -9.99 11.40 10.16
CA ARG A 241 -11.02 12.31 10.67
C ARG A 241 -12.28 12.11 9.83
N LYS A 242 -13.46 12.06 10.48
CA LYS A 242 -14.74 12.03 9.78
C LYS A 242 -14.82 13.27 8.89
N TYR A 243 -14.69 13.06 7.59
CA TYR A 243 -14.63 14.14 6.62
C TYR A 243 -16.06 14.60 6.32
N SER A 244 -16.41 15.82 6.74
CA SER A 244 -17.72 16.42 6.52
C SER A 244 -17.55 17.84 6.01
N ILE A 245 -18.28 18.18 4.95
CA ILE A 245 -18.36 19.50 4.33
C ILE A 245 -19.84 19.88 4.33
N PRO A 246 -20.20 21.15 4.62
CA PRO A 246 -21.61 21.51 4.82
C PRO A 246 -22.42 21.56 3.52
N THR A 247 -21.85 22.02 2.41
CA THR A 247 -22.58 22.25 1.15
C THR A 247 -21.67 22.05 -0.08
N PRO A 248 -22.23 21.83 -1.29
CA PRO A 248 -21.48 21.95 -2.54
C PRO A 248 -20.79 23.31 -2.63
N ASN A 249 -19.65 23.35 -3.32
CA ASN A 249 -18.84 24.55 -3.54
C ASN A 249 -18.27 25.19 -2.25
N ALA A 250 -18.38 24.52 -1.10
CA ALA A 250 -17.82 25.02 0.16
C ALA A 250 -16.30 24.80 0.25
N LEU A 251 -15.79 23.71 -0.33
CA LEU A 251 -14.37 23.38 -0.34
C LEU A 251 -14.01 22.56 -1.57
N TRP A 252 -13.13 23.08 -2.42
CA TRP A 252 -12.50 22.30 -3.48
C TRP A 252 -11.14 21.76 -3.02
N HIS A 253 -10.81 20.54 -3.45
CA HIS A 253 -9.47 19.97 -3.28
C HIS A 253 -8.77 19.96 -4.62
N ILE A 254 -7.55 20.48 -4.66
CA ILE A 254 -6.67 20.43 -5.82
C ILE A 254 -5.52 19.49 -5.49
N ASP A 255 -5.21 18.58 -6.40
CA ASP A 255 -4.11 17.64 -6.27
C ASP A 255 -3.50 17.33 -7.65
N GLY A 256 -2.19 17.07 -7.66
CA GLY A 256 -1.40 16.74 -8.84
C GLY A 256 -0.86 15.31 -8.77
N ASN A 257 -1.05 14.52 -9.83
CA ASN A 257 -0.48 13.18 -9.93
C ASN A 257 0.75 13.16 -10.83
N HIS A 258 1.90 12.91 -10.19
CA HIS A 258 3.22 12.91 -10.81
C HIS A 258 3.72 11.53 -11.26
N LYS A 259 2.90 10.47 -11.20
CA LYS A 259 3.34 9.11 -11.55
C LYS A 259 3.88 8.97 -12.98
N LEU A 260 3.44 9.83 -13.91
CA LEU A 260 3.85 9.82 -15.31
C LEU A 260 4.88 10.90 -15.67
N THR A 261 5.50 11.55 -14.68
CA THR A 261 6.48 12.64 -14.90
C THR A 261 7.68 12.19 -15.73
N ARG A 262 8.02 10.90 -15.73
CA ARG A 262 9.08 10.33 -16.59
C ARG A 262 8.80 10.56 -18.08
N TYR A 263 7.54 10.59 -18.47
CA TYR A 263 7.07 10.89 -19.83
C TYR A 263 6.67 12.36 -19.98
N ARG A 264 7.07 13.21 -19.03
CA ARG A 264 6.69 14.62 -18.91
C ARG A 264 5.20 14.86 -18.70
N PHE A 265 4.42 13.85 -18.32
CA PHE A 265 2.99 14.02 -18.07
C PHE A 265 2.68 14.25 -16.59
N VAL A 266 1.86 15.25 -16.32
CA VAL A 266 1.32 15.59 -14.99
C VAL A 266 -0.20 15.71 -15.10
N VAL A 267 -0.92 14.98 -14.25
CA VAL A 267 -2.39 15.06 -14.19
C VAL A 267 -2.76 16.03 -13.08
N HIS A 268 -3.50 17.08 -13.42
CA HIS A 268 -4.05 18.05 -12.48
C HIS A 268 -5.52 17.75 -12.25
N CYS A 269 -5.93 17.58 -11.00
CA CYS A 269 -7.31 17.28 -10.64
C CYS A 269 -7.83 18.28 -9.62
N CYS A 270 -9.11 18.64 -9.75
CA CYS A 270 -9.85 19.36 -8.74
C CYS A 270 -11.22 18.72 -8.51
N VAL A 271 -11.58 18.55 -7.25
CA VAL A 271 -12.81 17.86 -6.84
C VAL A 271 -13.52 18.66 -5.76
N ASP A 272 -14.85 18.79 -5.88
CA ASP A 272 -15.68 19.36 -4.83
C ASP A 272 -15.78 18.42 -3.62
N GLY A 273 -15.51 18.94 -2.43
CA GLY A 273 -15.43 18.17 -1.20
C GLY A 273 -16.76 17.59 -0.74
N TYR A 274 -17.89 18.20 -1.12
CA TYR A 274 -19.22 17.72 -0.72
C TYR A 274 -19.80 16.75 -1.75
N SER A 275 -20.01 17.24 -2.97
CA SER A 275 -20.68 16.51 -4.06
C SER A 275 -19.80 15.46 -4.73
N ARG A 276 -18.47 15.54 -4.56
CA ARG A 276 -17.47 14.72 -5.26
C ARG A 276 -17.44 14.92 -6.77
N VAL A 277 -18.10 15.97 -7.28
CA VAL A 277 -18.00 16.38 -8.68
C VAL A 277 -16.55 16.72 -9.00
N ILE A 278 -16.06 16.19 -10.11
CA ILE A 278 -14.75 16.51 -10.68
C ILE A 278 -14.91 17.84 -11.41
N VAL A 279 -14.33 18.90 -10.86
CA VAL A 279 -14.34 20.25 -11.45
C VAL A 279 -13.45 20.28 -12.69
N TYR A 280 -12.27 19.66 -12.60
CA TYR A 280 -11.42 19.38 -13.76
C TYR A 280 -10.51 18.19 -13.46
N ALA A 281 -10.13 17.46 -14.51
CA ALA A 281 -9.10 16.43 -14.48
C ALA A 281 -8.37 16.46 -15.83
N THR A 282 -7.20 17.12 -15.86
CA THR A 282 -6.50 17.43 -17.11
C THR A 282 -5.08 16.88 -17.10
N LEU A 283 -4.71 16.20 -18.18
CA LEU A 283 -3.33 15.77 -18.45
C LEU A 283 -2.58 16.93 -19.11
N THR A 284 -1.44 17.30 -18.56
CA THR A 284 -0.57 18.37 -19.08
C THR A 284 0.86 17.87 -19.16
N ASP A 285 1.70 18.59 -19.90
CA ASP A 285 3.13 18.28 -20.07
C ASP A 285 4.03 19.03 -19.06
N ASN A 286 3.44 19.77 -18.12
CA ASN A 286 4.14 20.65 -17.20
C ASN A 286 3.41 20.79 -15.85
N ASN A 287 4.11 21.32 -14.84
CA ASN A 287 3.57 21.56 -13.49
C ASN A 287 3.65 23.05 -13.12
N ARG A 288 3.39 23.94 -14.07
CA ARG A 288 3.54 25.38 -13.85
C ARG A 288 2.29 25.97 -13.18
N ALA A 289 2.49 27.03 -12.41
CA ALA A 289 1.43 27.68 -11.66
C ALA A 289 0.38 28.39 -12.54
N ASP A 290 0.80 28.89 -13.71
CA ASP A 290 -0.07 29.48 -14.73
C ASP A 290 -1.09 28.45 -15.25
N THR A 291 -0.63 27.24 -15.55
CA THR A 291 -1.45 26.14 -16.07
C THR A 291 -2.48 25.70 -15.03
N VAL A 292 -2.07 25.54 -13.77
CA VAL A 292 -3.00 25.19 -12.68
C VAL A 292 -4.03 26.30 -12.45
N LEU A 293 -3.61 27.57 -12.49
CA LEU A 293 -4.50 28.72 -12.37
C LEU A 293 -5.53 28.79 -13.52
N GLU A 294 -5.11 28.56 -14.76
CA GLU A 294 -6.02 28.53 -15.92
C GLU A 294 -7.09 27.44 -15.79
N LEU A 295 -6.69 26.22 -15.38
CA LEU A 295 -7.63 25.13 -15.11
C LEU A 295 -8.61 25.49 -14.00
N PHE A 296 -8.11 26.13 -12.94
CA PHE A 296 -8.93 26.60 -11.83
C PHE A 296 -9.95 27.65 -12.26
N ILE A 297 -9.53 28.67 -13.04
CA ILE A 297 -10.42 29.73 -13.53
C ILE A 297 -11.51 29.15 -14.43
N LYS A 298 -11.19 28.19 -15.32
CA LYS A 298 -12.19 27.49 -16.13
C LYS A 298 -13.22 26.78 -15.25
N GLY A 299 -12.76 26.08 -14.21
CA GLY A 299 -13.63 25.46 -13.22
C GLY A 299 -14.53 26.47 -12.49
N VAL A 300 -13.99 27.63 -12.12
CA VAL A 300 -14.76 28.73 -11.49
C VAL A 300 -15.81 29.31 -12.44
N GLN A 301 -15.53 29.40 -13.74
CA GLN A 301 -16.49 29.88 -14.74
C GLN A 301 -17.68 28.93 -14.89
N GLU A 302 -17.44 27.62 -14.80
CA GLU A 302 -18.48 26.59 -14.96
C GLU A 302 -19.27 26.33 -13.66
N PHE A 303 -18.57 26.17 -12.53
CA PHE A 303 -19.17 25.74 -11.25
C PHE A 303 -19.31 26.85 -10.21
N GLY A 304 -18.87 28.07 -10.53
CA GLY A 304 -18.82 29.20 -9.62
C GLY A 304 -17.65 29.15 -8.63
N LEU A 305 -17.33 30.29 -8.01
CA LEU A 305 -16.19 30.42 -7.10
C LEU A 305 -16.39 29.64 -5.79
N PRO A 306 -15.47 28.74 -5.39
CA PRO A 306 -15.61 28.00 -4.15
C PRO A 306 -15.38 28.87 -2.91
N SER A 307 -16.03 28.49 -1.81
CA SER A 307 -15.85 29.18 -0.52
C SER A 307 -14.48 28.92 0.10
N ARG A 308 -13.79 27.84 -0.25
CA ARG A 308 -12.41 27.52 0.15
C ARG A 308 -11.75 26.62 -0.88
N VAL A 309 -10.43 26.67 -0.95
CA VAL A 309 -9.61 25.70 -1.69
C VAL A 309 -8.64 25.06 -0.71
N ARG A 310 -8.39 23.77 -0.87
CA ARG A 310 -7.33 23.04 -0.18
C ARG A 310 -6.42 22.40 -1.22
N SER A 311 -5.15 22.70 -1.12
CA SER A 311 -4.06 22.06 -1.84
C SER A 311 -2.94 21.76 -0.85
N ASP A 312 -1.91 21.06 -1.31
CA ASP A 312 -0.63 21.04 -0.61
C ASP A 312 0.11 22.38 -0.81
N HIS A 313 1.31 22.47 -0.24
CA HIS A 313 2.19 23.64 -0.34
C HIS A 313 3.06 23.64 -1.61
N GLY A 314 2.57 23.03 -2.69
CA GLY A 314 3.25 23.06 -3.98
C GLY A 314 3.27 24.45 -4.61
N LEU A 315 4.37 24.79 -5.28
CA LEU A 315 4.53 26.08 -5.96
C LEU A 315 3.59 26.23 -7.16
N GLU A 316 3.14 25.11 -7.73
CA GLU A 316 2.13 25.06 -8.80
C GLU A 316 0.78 25.62 -8.34
N ASN A 317 0.48 25.58 -7.04
CA ASN A 317 -0.79 26.06 -6.50
C ASN A 317 -0.75 27.55 -6.10
N ALA A 318 0.40 28.22 -6.25
CA ALA A 318 0.60 29.61 -5.82
C ALA A 318 -0.35 30.59 -6.54
N GLY A 319 -0.55 30.40 -7.85
CA GLY A 319 -1.45 31.25 -8.64
C GLY A 319 -2.91 31.15 -8.16
N VAL A 320 -3.38 29.94 -7.85
CA VAL A 320 -4.72 29.72 -7.29
C VAL A 320 -4.85 30.36 -5.91
N ALA A 321 -3.84 30.22 -5.06
CA ALA A 321 -3.85 30.84 -3.73
C ALA A 321 -3.96 32.36 -3.81
N GLN A 322 -3.17 32.98 -4.70
CA GLN A 322 -3.22 34.43 -4.95
C GLN A 322 -4.60 34.86 -5.47
N TYR A 323 -5.12 34.19 -6.50
CA TYR A 323 -6.45 34.47 -7.07
C TYR A 323 -7.56 34.39 -6.01
N MET A 324 -7.52 33.37 -5.16
CA MET A 324 -8.50 33.19 -4.08
C MET A 324 -8.41 34.26 -3.00
N LEU A 325 -7.22 34.76 -2.70
CA LEU A 325 -7.01 35.86 -1.77
C LEU A 325 -7.52 37.18 -2.36
N GLU A 326 -7.16 37.53 -3.59
CA GLU A 326 -7.58 38.77 -4.26
C GLU A 326 -9.10 38.83 -4.43
N THR A 327 -9.70 37.75 -4.94
CA THR A 327 -11.15 37.69 -5.22
C THR A 327 -11.99 37.73 -3.94
N LYS A 328 -11.46 37.27 -2.80
CA LYS A 328 -12.17 37.31 -1.51
C LYS A 328 -11.86 38.53 -0.67
N GLN A 329 -10.65 39.07 -0.76
CA GLN A 329 -10.30 40.33 -0.10
C GLN A 329 -11.14 41.50 -0.64
N GLY A 330 -11.57 41.45 -1.91
CA GLY A 330 -12.51 42.41 -2.49
C GLY A 330 -13.96 42.40 -1.95
N LYS A 331 -14.32 41.48 -1.02
CA LYS A 331 -15.66 41.39 -0.40
C LYS A 331 -15.70 41.64 1.11
N TYR A 332 -14.61 42.14 1.72
CA TYR A 332 -14.64 42.48 3.15
C TYR A 332 -15.25 43.86 3.39
N HIS A 333 -16.57 43.91 3.57
CA HIS A 333 -17.20 44.92 4.41
C HIS A 333 -17.36 44.32 5.82
N ASN A 334 -16.61 44.87 6.78
CA ASN A 334 -16.70 44.68 8.24
C ASN A 334 -16.76 43.25 8.79
N GLY A 335 -15.64 42.78 9.37
CA GLY A 335 -15.71 41.83 10.49
C GLY A 335 -14.63 40.75 10.54
N LYS A 336 -13.59 41.00 11.35
CA LYS A 336 -12.69 40.07 12.06
C LYS A 336 -12.00 38.94 11.26
N LEU A 337 -10.68 39.10 11.14
CA LEU A 337 -9.70 38.03 10.95
C LEU A 337 -9.96 36.88 11.94
N CYS A 338 -10.06 35.64 11.44
CA CYS A 338 -9.90 34.47 12.30
C CYS A 338 -8.50 33.88 12.06
N PRO A 339 -7.65 33.82 13.10
CA PRO A 339 -6.24 33.51 13.00
C PRO A 339 -5.99 32.00 12.86
N GLN A 340 -4.75 31.72 12.47
CA GLN A 340 -4.09 30.42 12.37
C GLN A 340 -4.56 29.41 13.44
N LEU A 341 -4.91 28.20 13.00
CA LEU A 341 -4.99 27.05 13.91
C LEU A 341 -3.56 26.48 14.10
N PRO A 342 -3.07 26.33 15.34
CA PRO A 342 -1.78 25.72 15.61
C PRO A 342 -1.80 24.20 15.38
N ARG A 343 -0.58 23.64 15.28
CA ARG A 343 -0.25 22.26 14.93
C ARG A 343 -0.88 21.20 15.84
#